data_AF-L1KTI4-F1
#
_entry.id   AF-L1KTI4-F1
#
_cell.length_a   1.000
_cell.length_b   1.000
_cell.length_c   1.000
_cell.angle_alpha   90.00
_cell.angle_beta   90.00
_cell.angle_gamma   90.00
#
_symmetry.space_group_name_H-M   'P 1'
#
loop_
_entity.id
_entity.type
_entity.pdbx_description
1 polymer ?
#
loop_
_entity_poly.entity_id
_entity_poly.type
_entity_poly.pdbx_seq_one_letter_code
_entity_poly.pdbx_strand_id
1 'polypeptide(L)'
;MRPGWGPSFPSSALLISQGVDGDPPRPALAEPRPTTVPSIGDEKIEETEKGTHLMLWPALRVLSQGELTSDQLQRLLDTLRLARVPRSEGPGAAKSVAHRSFIDSTGTRLVLDLATAGESGWVLALFFEGEPPATETVEGHRVLLREAVERFGLTLIEITPAATADEVHVVPPAPGVPESGIGAAWDLPYDNLDDMWPHLGLRKDAPREVKKVKLREVMRTPAWSAAPAALRREAEDFLADG
;
A
#
# COMPACT_ATOMS: atom_id res chain seq x y z
N MET A 1 -1.93 -17.89 19.23
CA MET A 1 -2.28 -18.30 17.86
C MET A 1 -3.38 -17.38 17.36
N ARG A 2 -3.07 -16.40 16.50
CA ARG A 2 -4.06 -15.56 15.82
C ARG A 2 -4.08 -15.97 14.34
N PRO A 3 -5.20 -16.42 13.75
CA PRO A 3 -5.29 -16.69 12.31
C PRO A 3 -5.58 -15.39 11.54
N GLY A 4 -4.92 -15.20 10.40
CA GLY A 4 -5.46 -14.39 9.31
C GLY A 4 -4.98 -12.94 9.11
N TRP A 5 -3.99 -12.44 9.84
CA TRP A 5 -3.39 -11.12 9.57
C TRP A 5 -1.97 -11.28 8.99
N GLY A 6 -1.89 -11.72 7.74
CA GLY A 6 -0.70 -11.56 6.92
C GLY A 6 -1.05 -10.58 5.80
N PRO A 7 -0.40 -9.41 5.69
CA PRO A 7 -0.70 -8.53 4.58
C PRO A 7 -0.08 -9.12 3.31
N SER A 8 -0.90 -9.83 2.53
CA SER A 8 -0.63 -9.99 1.10
C SER A 8 -0.93 -8.65 0.44
N PHE A 9 0.07 -7.77 0.40
CA PHE A 9 0.04 -6.63 -0.49
C PHE A 9 0.23 -7.16 -1.92
N PRO A 10 -0.70 -6.93 -2.85
CA PRO A 10 -0.41 -7.22 -4.24
C PRO A 10 0.74 -6.32 -4.70
N SER A 11 1.84 -6.96 -5.15
CA SER A 11 2.86 -6.32 -5.98
C SER A 11 2.23 -5.95 -7.31
N SER A 12 1.52 -4.83 -7.37
CA SER A 12 1.13 -4.22 -8.65
C SER A 12 2.27 -3.37 -9.24
N ALA A 13 3.49 -3.50 -8.72
CA ALA A 13 4.68 -2.86 -9.24
C ALA A 13 5.60 -3.91 -9.88
N LEU A 14 5.24 -4.37 -11.07
CA LEU A 14 6.19 -5.06 -11.95
C LEU A 14 5.98 -4.52 -13.37
N LEU A 15 7.10 -4.07 -13.97
CA LEU A 15 7.28 -3.51 -15.31
C LEU A 15 7.20 -1.98 -15.45
N ILE A 16 8.19 -1.25 -14.88
CA ILE A 16 8.84 -0.13 -15.61
C ILE A 16 10.33 -0.09 -15.23
N SER A 17 11.18 -0.03 -16.26
CA SER A 17 12.58 0.43 -16.30
C SER A 17 13.71 -0.62 -16.30
N GLN A 18 14.24 -0.89 -17.51
CA GLN A 18 15.62 -1.33 -17.74
C GLN A 18 16.21 -0.46 -18.86
N GLY A 19 17.28 0.23 -18.52
CA GLY A 19 18.08 1.15 -19.34
C GLY A 19 18.64 2.23 -18.41
N VAL A 20 19.93 2.55 -18.34
CA VAL A 20 21.10 2.31 -19.20
C VAL A 20 22.35 2.57 -18.32
N ASP A 21 23.48 1.91 -18.65
CA ASP A 21 24.91 2.21 -18.34
C ASP A 21 25.32 2.65 -16.91
N GLY A 22 26.34 2.10 -16.26
CA GLY A 22 27.67 1.78 -16.77
C GLY A 22 28.67 2.73 -16.12
N ASP A 23 29.33 2.32 -15.03
CA ASP A 23 30.63 2.87 -14.63
C ASP A 23 31.43 1.87 -13.75
N PRO A 24 32.77 1.76 -13.90
CA PRO A 24 33.61 0.68 -13.38
C PRO A 24 34.23 0.97 -11.99
N PRO A 25 34.99 0.03 -11.37
CA PRO A 25 35.25 0.03 -9.92
C PRO A 25 36.59 0.65 -9.47
N ARG A 26 36.53 1.29 -8.28
CA ARG A 26 37.55 1.49 -7.19
C ARG A 26 38.96 2.06 -7.52
N PRO A 27 39.57 2.75 -6.54
CA PRO A 27 40.56 2.05 -5.73
C PRO A 27 40.48 2.33 -4.21
N ALA A 28 40.99 1.37 -3.45
CA ALA A 28 41.10 1.34 -2.00
C ALA A 28 42.43 1.95 -1.52
N LEU A 29 42.39 2.78 -0.48
CA LEU A 29 43.50 3.23 0.39
C LEU A 29 42.81 3.86 1.64
N ALA A 30 43.21 3.72 2.90
CA ALA A 30 44.23 2.96 3.61
C ALA A 30 43.82 3.00 5.11
N GLU A 31 44.06 1.91 5.86
CA GLU A 31 43.89 1.89 7.32
C GLU A 31 45.00 2.68 8.03
N PRO A 32 44.69 3.30 9.18
CA PRO A 32 45.63 3.26 10.29
C PRO A 32 45.04 2.74 11.62
N ARG A 33 45.84 1.82 12.17
CA ARG A 33 46.00 1.16 13.48
C ARG A 33 45.41 1.80 14.77
N PRO A 34 45.25 0.99 15.84
CA PRO A 34 44.33 1.25 16.95
C PRO A 34 44.94 2.14 18.02
N THR A 35 44.15 3.09 18.52
CA THR A 35 44.49 3.88 19.71
C THR A 35 43.79 3.28 20.92
N THR A 36 44.60 2.81 21.87
CA THR A 36 44.20 2.34 23.19
C THR A 36 43.47 3.45 23.96
N VAL A 37 42.24 3.17 24.40
CA VAL A 37 41.48 4.02 25.32
C VAL A 37 41.76 3.56 26.76
N PRO A 38 42.08 4.47 27.71
CA PRO A 38 42.21 4.09 29.12
C PRO A 38 40.83 3.83 29.75
N SER A 39 40.78 2.76 30.54
CA SER A 39 39.66 2.32 31.38
C SER A 39 39.35 3.36 32.46
N ILE A 40 38.13 3.90 32.43
CA ILE A 40 37.45 4.61 33.53
C ILE A 40 36.03 4.03 33.47
N GLY A 41 35.65 3.13 34.38
CA GLY A 41 35.15 3.49 35.69
C GLY A 41 33.63 3.30 35.63
N ASP A 42 33.11 2.41 36.48
CA ASP A 42 31.71 1.99 36.53
C ASP A 42 30.72 3.16 36.50
N GLU A 43 30.09 3.38 35.35
CA GLU A 43 28.81 4.05 35.27
C GLU A 43 27.82 3.05 34.69
N LYS A 44 26.91 2.63 35.57
CA LYS A 44 25.74 1.84 35.26
C LYS A 44 24.90 2.67 34.27
N ILE A 45 25.15 2.49 32.98
CA ILE A 45 24.24 2.90 31.93
C ILE A 45 22.97 2.13 32.22
N GLU A 46 21.98 2.81 32.80
CA GLU A 46 20.60 2.36 32.71
C GLU A 46 20.36 2.15 31.22
N GLU A 47 20.29 0.87 30.82
CA GLU A 47 19.72 0.44 29.56
C GLU A 47 18.35 1.10 29.51
N THR A 48 18.31 2.26 28.86
CA THR A 48 17.10 2.91 28.41
C THR A 48 16.42 1.81 27.63
N GLU A 49 15.28 1.35 28.16
CA GLU A 49 14.45 0.34 27.56
C GLU A 49 14.47 0.59 26.06
N LYS A 50 15.06 -0.36 25.30
CA LYS A 50 15.00 -0.35 23.84
C LYS A 50 13.53 -0.17 23.53
N GLY A 51 13.14 1.07 23.20
CA GLY A 51 11.80 1.40 22.84
C GLY A 51 11.45 0.39 21.77
N THR A 52 10.53 -0.51 22.08
CA THR A 52 9.90 -1.34 21.06
C THR A 52 9.36 -0.31 20.08
N HIS A 53 10.06 -0.09 18.96
CA HIS A 53 9.56 0.70 17.86
C HIS A 53 8.36 -0.09 17.37
N LEU A 54 7.20 0.21 17.96
CA LEU A 54 5.96 -0.45 17.63
C LEU A 54 5.69 -0.10 16.17
N MET A 55 5.64 -1.15 15.37
CA MET A 55 5.56 -1.04 13.93
C MET A 55 4.24 -0.38 13.53
N LEU A 56 4.30 0.65 12.69
CA LEU A 56 3.11 1.24 12.08
C LEU A 56 2.52 0.30 11.03
N TRP A 57 1.22 0.04 11.16
CA TRP A 57 0.45 -0.78 10.23
C TRP A 57 -0.54 0.10 9.44
N PRO A 58 -0.69 -0.11 8.12
CA PRO A 58 -1.64 0.66 7.35
C PRO A 58 -3.09 0.22 7.67
N ALA A 59 -3.94 1.18 8.02
CA ALA A 59 -5.39 0.99 8.12
C ALA A 59 -6.10 1.35 6.81
N LEU A 60 -5.61 2.38 6.12
CA LEU A 60 -6.20 2.93 4.91
C LEU A 60 -5.12 3.54 4.02
N ARG A 61 -5.24 3.35 2.71
CA ARG A 61 -4.38 3.97 1.71
C ARG A 61 -5.22 4.46 0.55
N VAL A 62 -5.02 5.71 0.15
CA VAL A 62 -5.62 6.32 -1.04
C VAL A 62 -4.49 6.65 -2.01
N LEU A 63 -4.50 5.99 -3.17
CA LEU A 63 -3.60 6.27 -4.29
C LEU A 63 -4.29 7.21 -5.26
N SER A 64 -3.60 8.28 -5.64
CA SER A 64 -4.11 9.27 -6.58
C SER A 64 -3.02 9.75 -7.54
N GLN A 65 -3.44 10.34 -8.65
CA GLN A 65 -2.55 10.88 -9.67
C GLN A 65 -2.95 12.31 -10.04
N GLY A 66 -1.96 13.17 -10.25
CA GLY A 66 -2.12 14.55 -10.65
C GLY A 66 -0.99 15.44 -10.14
N GLU A 67 -0.80 16.58 -10.79
CA GLU A 67 0.17 17.57 -10.33
C GLU A 67 -0.44 18.46 -9.23
N LEU A 68 0.34 18.72 -8.18
CA LEU A 68 0.03 19.73 -7.19
C LEU A 68 1.05 20.85 -7.32
N THR A 69 0.58 22.06 -7.62
CA THR A 69 1.37 23.27 -7.42
C THR A 69 1.78 23.41 -5.95
N SER A 70 2.83 24.18 -5.66
CA SER A 70 3.28 24.40 -4.28
C SER A 70 2.18 24.95 -3.37
N ASP A 71 1.33 25.83 -3.89
CA ASP A 71 0.19 26.39 -3.15
C ASP A 71 -0.92 25.36 -2.89
N GLN A 72 -1.21 24.49 -3.87
CA GLN A 72 -2.16 23.40 -3.68
C GLN A 72 -1.64 22.38 -2.66
N LEU A 73 -0.35 22.03 -2.74
CA LEU A 73 0.29 21.16 -1.76
C LEU A 73 0.20 21.76 -0.36
N GLN A 74 0.53 23.04 -0.18
CA GLN A 74 0.44 23.67 1.14
C GLN A 74 -0.99 23.66 1.68
N ARG A 75 -1.99 24.01 0.85
CA ARG A 75 -3.40 23.95 1.25
C ARG A 75 -3.87 22.53 1.59
N LEU A 76 -3.35 21.51 0.91
CA LEU A 76 -3.62 20.11 1.22
C LEU A 76 -3.05 19.75 2.59
N LEU A 77 -1.79 20.12 2.86
CA LEU A 77 -1.17 19.92 4.17
C LEU A 77 -1.99 20.60 5.27
N ASP A 78 -2.43 21.84 5.06
CA ASP A 78 -3.23 22.58 6.03
C ASP A 78 -4.60 21.93 6.28
N THR A 79 -5.27 21.50 5.20
CA THR A 79 -6.58 20.80 5.26
C THR A 79 -6.48 19.53 6.11
N LEU A 80 -5.40 18.78 5.94
CA LEU A 80 -5.16 17.52 6.66
C LEU A 80 -4.38 17.73 7.97
N ARG A 81 -3.99 18.97 8.28
CA ARG A 81 -3.16 19.37 9.42
C ARG A 81 -1.84 18.60 9.51
N LEU A 82 -1.18 18.41 8.37
CA LEU A 82 0.10 17.72 8.27
C LEU A 82 1.26 18.69 8.53
N ALA A 83 2.22 18.25 9.33
CA ALA A 83 3.51 18.92 9.40
C ALA A 83 4.35 18.50 8.20
N ARG A 84 5.03 19.45 7.55
CA ARG A 84 5.92 19.19 6.41
C ARG A 84 7.25 18.60 6.87
N VAL A 85 7.16 17.45 7.51
CA VAL A 85 8.25 16.62 8.01
C VAL A 85 7.92 15.19 7.62
N PRO A 86 8.81 14.49 6.91
CA PRO A 86 8.57 13.10 6.56
C PRO A 86 8.58 12.24 7.82
N ARG A 87 7.78 11.17 7.84
CA ARG A 87 7.90 10.15 8.89
C ARG A 87 9.14 9.29 8.66
N SER A 88 9.70 8.76 9.74
CA SER A 88 10.89 7.89 9.72
C SER A 88 10.58 6.40 9.84
N GLU A 89 9.33 6.03 10.15
CA GLU A 89 8.95 4.66 10.53
C GLU A 89 7.80 4.12 9.68
N GLY A 90 7.74 2.79 9.56
CA GLY A 90 6.67 2.07 8.88
C GLY A 90 6.77 1.98 7.35
N PRO A 91 5.91 1.17 6.70
CA PRO A 91 5.93 0.96 5.25
C PRO A 91 5.80 2.25 4.46
N GLY A 92 6.69 2.50 3.50
CA GLY A 92 6.65 3.69 2.63
C GLY A 92 7.28 4.97 3.20
N ALA A 93 7.95 4.92 4.36
CA ALA A 93 8.54 6.10 5.01
C ALA A 93 9.51 6.87 4.10
N ALA A 94 10.28 6.13 3.29
CA ALA A 94 11.23 6.69 2.33
C ALA A 94 10.60 7.61 1.26
N LYS A 95 9.27 7.56 1.08
CA LYS A 95 8.53 8.42 0.15
C LYS A 95 7.65 9.46 0.84
N SER A 96 7.62 9.45 2.17
CA SER A 96 6.87 10.42 2.98
C SER A 96 7.38 11.83 2.71
N VAL A 97 6.44 12.78 2.70
CA VAL A 97 6.67 14.22 2.52
C VAL A 97 6.25 14.97 3.77
N ALA A 98 5.12 14.58 4.35
CA ALA A 98 4.49 15.25 5.46
C ALA A 98 3.65 14.26 6.25
N HIS A 99 3.61 14.40 7.57
CA HIS A 99 2.75 13.57 8.40
C HIS A 99 2.22 14.35 9.61
N ARG A 100 1.24 13.76 10.28
CA ARG A 100 0.86 14.11 11.65
C ARG A 100 0.62 12.83 12.45
N SER A 101 0.93 12.86 13.73
CA SER A 101 0.50 11.84 14.69
C SER A 101 -0.57 12.42 15.61
N PHE A 102 -1.55 11.61 15.97
CA PHE A 102 -2.60 11.98 16.90
C PHE A 102 -3.14 10.74 17.61
N ILE A 103 -3.83 10.93 18.72
CA ILE A 103 -4.51 9.87 19.45
C ILE A 103 -6.00 9.99 19.15
N ASP A 104 -6.66 8.88 18.82
CA ASP A 104 -8.11 8.86 18.62
C ASP A 104 -8.88 8.81 19.95
N SER A 105 -10.21 8.79 19.89
CA SER A 105 -11.06 8.74 21.10
C SER A 105 -10.92 7.45 21.90
N THR A 106 -10.31 6.41 21.34
CA THR A 106 -10.08 5.11 21.98
C THR A 106 -8.71 5.00 22.62
N GLY A 107 -7.84 5.99 22.44
CA GLY A 107 -6.45 5.97 22.90
C GLY A 107 -5.46 5.36 21.90
N THR A 108 -5.91 5.04 20.68
CA THR A 108 -5.06 4.45 19.64
C THR A 108 -4.23 5.55 18.97
N ARG A 109 -2.91 5.34 18.86
CA ARG A 109 -2.04 6.25 18.10
C ARG A 109 -2.26 6.02 16.61
N LEU A 110 -2.65 7.09 15.94
CA LEU A 110 -2.82 7.16 14.49
C LEU A 110 -1.79 8.10 13.86
N VAL A 111 -1.38 7.76 12.65
CA VAL A 111 -0.49 8.59 11.84
C VAL A 111 -1.13 8.78 10.48
N LEU A 112 -1.38 10.04 10.11
CA LEU A 112 -1.78 10.39 8.76
C LEU A 112 -0.57 10.90 7.99
N ASP A 113 -0.31 10.31 6.83
CA ASP A 113 0.88 10.53 6.00
C ASP A 113 0.50 10.94 4.59
N LEU A 114 1.29 11.84 4.01
CA LEU A 114 1.32 12.14 2.58
C LEU A 114 2.68 11.72 2.03
N ALA A 115 2.68 10.88 1.00
CA ALA A 115 3.87 10.38 0.33
C ALA A 115 3.77 10.55 -1.19
N THR A 116 4.92 10.57 -1.86
CA THR A 116 5.02 10.54 -3.33
C THR A 116 4.97 9.12 -3.87
N ALA A 117 4.38 8.93 -5.04
CA ALA A 117 4.25 7.66 -5.74
C ALA A 117 4.61 7.81 -7.24
N GLY A 118 5.79 8.34 -7.52
CA GLY A 118 6.25 8.68 -8.87
C GLY A 118 6.28 10.18 -9.10
N GLU A 119 6.35 10.60 -10.35
CA GLU A 119 6.47 12.03 -10.73
C GLU A 119 5.20 12.82 -10.39
N SER A 120 4.02 12.24 -10.64
CA SER A 120 2.72 12.87 -10.41
C SER A 120 1.81 12.02 -9.51
N GLY A 121 2.36 11.06 -8.78
CA GLY A 121 1.59 10.16 -7.93
C GLY A 121 1.62 10.58 -6.47
N TRP A 122 0.48 10.46 -5.78
CA TRP A 122 0.35 10.79 -4.37
C TRP A 122 -0.32 9.66 -3.60
N VAL A 123 0.20 9.38 -2.41
CA VAL A 123 -0.38 8.43 -1.46
C VAL A 123 -0.74 9.17 -0.19
N LEU A 124 -2.03 9.13 0.17
CA LEU A 124 -2.54 9.54 1.46
C LEU A 124 -2.83 8.28 2.27
N ALA A 125 -2.21 8.11 3.44
CA ALA A 125 -2.32 6.88 4.20
C ALA A 125 -2.55 7.13 5.69
N LEU A 126 -3.49 6.37 6.26
CA LEU A 126 -3.72 6.27 7.69
C LEU A 126 -3.02 5.02 8.21
N PHE A 127 -2.15 5.20 9.18
CA PHE A 127 -1.49 4.14 9.93
C PHE A 127 -1.95 4.15 11.37
N PHE A 128 -1.78 3.00 12.03
CA PHE A 128 -2.02 2.83 13.45
C PHE A 128 -0.87 2.07 14.10
N GLU A 129 -0.77 2.22 15.41
CA GLU A 129 0.14 1.48 16.26
C GLU A 129 -0.65 0.62 17.25
N GLY A 130 -0.25 -0.64 17.44
CA GLY A 130 -0.91 -1.54 18.37
C GLY A 130 -2.16 -2.19 17.78
N GLU A 131 -3.31 -2.04 18.44
CA GLU A 131 -4.56 -2.66 18.01
C GLU A 131 -5.22 -1.86 16.86
N PRO A 132 -5.90 -2.53 15.92
CA PRO A 132 -6.55 -1.86 14.80
C PRO A 132 -7.58 -0.80 15.25
N PRO A 133 -7.65 0.35 14.57
CA PRO A 133 -8.67 1.34 14.86
C PRO A 133 -10.07 0.81 14.55
N ALA A 134 -11.07 1.41 15.19
CA ALA A 134 -12.47 1.12 14.91
C ALA A 134 -12.83 1.39 13.43
N THR A 135 -13.76 0.62 12.89
CA THR A 135 -14.22 0.75 11.50
C THR A 135 -14.70 2.17 11.20
N GLU A 136 -15.43 2.78 12.13
CA GLU A 136 -15.94 4.15 12.00
C GLU A 136 -14.82 5.18 11.87
N THR A 137 -13.69 4.97 12.57
CA THR A 137 -12.50 5.82 12.44
C THR A 137 -11.89 5.69 11.05
N VAL A 138 -11.78 4.46 10.53
CA VAL A 138 -11.23 4.21 9.18
C VAL A 138 -12.14 4.83 8.12
N GLU A 139 -13.45 4.64 8.22
CA GLU A 139 -14.41 5.17 7.26
C GLU A 139 -14.52 6.70 7.30
N GLY A 140 -14.42 7.32 8.49
CA GLY A 140 -14.33 8.77 8.60
C GLY A 140 -13.10 9.34 7.88
N HIS A 141 -11.96 8.66 7.96
CA HIS A 141 -10.76 9.04 7.22
C HIS A 141 -10.88 8.74 5.72
N ARG A 142 -11.56 7.66 5.32
CA ARG A 142 -11.85 7.38 3.90
C ARG A 142 -12.56 8.54 3.24
N VAL A 143 -13.64 9.03 3.85
CA VAL A 143 -14.40 10.18 3.36
C VAL A 143 -13.49 11.42 3.29
N LEU A 144 -12.78 11.74 4.38
CA LEU A 144 -11.88 12.90 4.43
C LEU A 144 -10.82 12.89 3.31
N LEU A 145 -10.17 11.74 3.10
CA LEU A 145 -9.10 11.61 2.12
C LEU A 145 -9.63 11.62 0.68
N ARG A 146 -10.79 10.99 0.45
CA ARG A 146 -11.46 11.03 -0.85
C ARG A 146 -11.88 12.44 -1.22
N GLU A 147 -12.50 13.17 -0.30
CA GLU A 147 -12.87 14.58 -0.49
C GLU A 147 -11.66 15.46 -0.75
N ALA A 148 -10.52 15.18 -0.10
CA ALA A 148 -9.27 15.90 -0.36
C ALA A 148 -8.78 15.63 -1.80
N VAL A 149 -8.73 14.36 -2.24
CA VAL A 149 -8.35 14.02 -3.61
C VAL A 149 -9.20 14.78 -4.63
N GLU A 150 -10.52 14.75 -4.47
CA GLU A 150 -11.46 15.44 -5.35
C GLU A 150 -11.28 16.97 -5.33
N ARG A 151 -11.21 17.57 -4.14
CA ARG A 151 -11.08 19.03 -3.96
C ARG A 151 -9.82 19.59 -4.60
N PHE A 152 -8.74 18.82 -4.62
CA PHE A 152 -7.46 19.24 -5.19
C PHE A 152 -7.28 18.85 -6.66
N GLY A 153 -8.33 18.31 -7.31
CA GLY A 153 -8.31 17.95 -8.72
C GLY A 153 -7.43 16.74 -9.04
N LEU A 154 -7.15 15.91 -8.03
CA LEU A 154 -6.42 14.67 -8.21
C LEU A 154 -7.37 13.58 -8.71
N THR A 155 -6.87 12.72 -9.59
CA THR A 155 -7.59 11.53 -10.04
C THR A 155 -7.42 10.42 -9.01
N LEU A 156 -8.53 9.94 -8.44
CA LEU A 156 -8.51 8.76 -7.59
C LEU A 156 -8.17 7.51 -8.41
N ILE A 157 -7.14 6.77 -7.99
CA ILE A 157 -6.70 5.54 -8.66
C ILE A 157 -7.16 4.31 -7.88
N GLU A 158 -7.01 4.32 -6.56
CA GLU A 158 -7.34 3.18 -5.69
C GLU A 158 -7.57 3.64 -4.24
N ILE A 159 -8.46 2.95 -3.51
CA ILE A 159 -8.47 2.96 -2.04
C ILE A 159 -8.32 1.53 -1.52
N THR A 160 -7.39 1.32 -0.60
CA THR A 160 -7.12 0.02 0.03
C THR A 160 -7.32 0.12 1.55
N PRO A 161 -8.16 -0.72 2.18
CA PRO A 161 -9.09 -1.66 1.55
C PRO A 161 -10.24 -0.92 0.85
N ALA A 162 -10.72 -1.45 -0.28
CA ALA A 162 -11.85 -0.88 -1.01
C ALA A 162 -13.17 -1.18 -0.29
N ALA A 163 -13.99 -0.15 -0.10
CA ALA A 163 -15.36 -0.24 0.41
C ALA A 163 -16.40 -0.23 -0.72
N THR A 164 -16.07 0.35 -1.87
CA THR A 164 -16.96 0.42 -3.04
C THR A 164 -16.25 0.00 -4.32
N ALA A 165 -17.04 -0.32 -5.35
CA ALA A 165 -16.54 -0.78 -6.64
C ALA A 165 -15.63 0.25 -7.36
N ASP A 166 -15.91 1.55 -7.19
CA ASP A 166 -15.16 2.65 -7.80
C ASP A 166 -13.82 2.95 -7.07
N GLU A 167 -13.60 2.36 -5.90
CA GLU A 167 -12.33 2.45 -5.18
C GLU A 167 -11.32 1.40 -5.63
N VAL A 168 -11.74 0.46 -6.48
CA VAL A 168 -10.88 -0.57 -7.03
C VAL A 168 -10.15 -0.03 -8.24
N HIS A 169 -8.82 -0.09 -8.23
CA HIS A 169 -8.04 0.20 -9.43
C HIS A 169 -8.37 -0.85 -10.50
N VAL A 170 -8.89 -0.38 -11.63
CA VAL A 170 -9.13 -1.21 -12.82
C VAL A 170 -8.16 -0.81 -13.92
N VAL A 171 -7.31 -1.74 -14.34
CA VAL A 171 -6.40 -1.49 -15.47
C VAL A 171 -7.19 -1.66 -16.77
N PRO A 172 -7.35 -0.61 -17.60
CA PRO A 172 -8.01 -0.76 -18.88
C PRO A 172 -7.22 -1.72 -19.78
N PRO A 173 -7.88 -2.54 -20.61
CA PRO A 173 -7.19 -3.46 -21.50
C PRO A 173 -6.29 -2.68 -22.46
N ALA A 174 -5.03 -3.09 -22.57
CA ALA A 174 -4.10 -2.47 -23.52
C ALA A 174 -4.57 -2.76 -24.95
N PRO A 175 -4.76 -1.73 -25.81
CA PRO A 175 -5.15 -1.95 -27.18
C PRO A 175 -4.01 -2.66 -27.95
N GLY A 176 -4.31 -3.83 -28.53
CA GLY A 176 -3.46 -4.47 -29.53
C GLY A 176 -2.41 -5.46 -29.01
N VAL A 177 -2.52 -5.98 -27.78
CA VAL A 177 -1.66 -7.10 -27.34
C VAL A 177 -2.16 -8.40 -27.99
N PRO A 178 -1.37 -9.08 -28.84
CA PRO A 178 -1.74 -10.39 -29.36
C PRO A 178 -1.85 -11.41 -28.24
N GLU A 179 -2.87 -12.28 -28.26
CA GLU A 179 -3.13 -13.34 -27.26
C GLU A 179 -2.03 -14.41 -27.14
N SER A 180 -0.90 -14.27 -27.83
CA SER A 180 0.15 -15.28 -27.86
C SER A 180 1.29 -14.99 -26.88
N GLY A 181 1.33 -15.79 -25.81
CA GLY A 181 2.58 -16.42 -25.37
C GLY A 181 3.00 -16.22 -23.91
N ILE A 182 2.62 -15.11 -23.27
CA ILE A 182 3.03 -14.82 -21.88
C ILE A 182 1.76 -14.68 -21.04
N GLY A 183 1.55 -15.59 -20.08
CA GLY A 183 0.40 -15.55 -19.17
C GLY A 183 -0.88 -16.25 -19.67
N ALA A 184 -0.78 -17.22 -20.59
CA ALA A 184 -1.92 -18.06 -21.00
C ALA A 184 -2.11 -19.32 -20.14
N ALA A 185 -1.11 -19.70 -19.33
CA ALA A 185 -1.20 -20.80 -18.39
C ALA A 185 -1.79 -20.32 -17.05
N TRP A 186 -2.60 -21.16 -16.41
CA TRP A 186 -3.06 -20.94 -15.05
C TRP A 186 -2.00 -21.47 -14.08
N ASP A 187 -1.10 -20.59 -13.65
CA ASP A 187 0.01 -20.93 -12.75
C ASP A 187 -0.31 -20.66 -11.27
N LEU A 188 -1.59 -20.48 -10.93
CA LEU A 188 -2.04 -20.18 -9.58
C LEU A 188 -2.56 -21.44 -8.87
N PRO A 189 -2.20 -21.67 -7.59
CA PRO A 189 -2.56 -22.88 -6.86
C PRO A 189 -3.96 -22.79 -6.22
N TYR A 190 -4.93 -22.19 -6.92
CA TYR A 190 -6.28 -21.93 -6.39
C TYR A 190 -7.34 -22.64 -7.23
N ASP A 191 -8.19 -23.40 -6.55
CA ASP A 191 -9.29 -24.16 -7.18
C ASP A 191 -10.68 -23.57 -6.87
N ASN A 192 -10.75 -22.58 -5.97
CA ASN A 192 -11.98 -21.92 -5.54
C ASN A 192 -11.76 -20.41 -5.27
N LEU A 193 -12.86 -19.66 -5.21
CA LEU A 193 -12.82 -18.21 -5.02
C LEU A 193 -12.35 -17.79 -3.62
N ASP A 194 -12.68 -18.57 -2.59
CA ASP A 194 -12.32 -18.28 -1.19
C ASP A 194 -10.79 -18.20 -0.98
N ASP A 195 -10.04 -19.08 -1.67
CA ASP A 195 -8.58 -19.07 -1.67
C ASP A 195 -7.97 -18.00 -2.60
N MET A 196 -8.72 -17.59 -3.64
CA MET A 196 -8.27 -16.59 -4.60
C MET A 196 -8.40 -15.15 -4.04
N TRP A 197 -9.39 -14.84 -3.21
CA TRP A 197 -9.60 -13.47 -2.71
C TRP A 197 -8.38 -12.83 -2.05
N PRO A 198 -7.67 -13.51 -1.12
CA PRO A 198 -6.47 -12.94 -0.52
C PRO A 198 -5.36 -12.67 -1.54
N HIS A 199 -5.24 -13.50 -2.58
CA HIS A 199 -4.28 -13.29 -3.67
C HIS A 199 -4.60 -12.02 -4.49
N LEU A 200 -5.89 -11.69 -4.64
CA LEU A 200 -6.34 -10.46 -5.27
C LEU A 200 -6.29 -9.24 -4.34
N GLY A 201 -5.69 -9.37 -3.16
CA GLY A 201 -5.63 -8.32 -2.15
C GLY A 201 -6.98 -8.02 -1.49
N LEU A 202 -7.97 -8.91 -1.65
CA LEU A 202 -9.29 -8.77 -1.06
C LEU A 202 -9.40 -9.53 0.25
N ARG A 203 -10.01 -8.89 1.25
CA ARG A 203 -10.37 -9.55 2.49
C ARG A 203 -11.56 -10.50 2.26
N LYS A 204 -11.69 -11.50 3.12
CA LYS A 204 -12.81 -12.45 3.07
C LYS A 204 -14.17 -11.76 3.20
N ASP A 205 -14.24 -10.69 3.98
CA ASP A 205 -15.41 -9.85 4.21
C ASP A 205 -15.53 -8.65 3.25
N ALA A 206 -14.69 -8.57 2.21
CA ALA A 206 -14.78 -7.49 1.23
C ALA A 206 -16.18 -7.44 0.58
N PRO A 207 -16.73 -6.23 0.34
CA PRO A 207 -18.06 -6.07 -0.24
C PRO A 207 -18.22 -6.87 -1.54
N ARG A 208 -19.41 -7.42 -1.75
CA ARG A 208 -19.70 -8.29 -2.91
C ARG A 208 -19.37 -7.59 -4.23
N GLU A 209 -19.76 -6.33 -4.37
CA GLU A 209 -19.51 -5.56 -5.60
C GLU A 209 -18.01 -5.31 -5.84
N VAL A 210 -17.21 -5.11 -4.79
CA VAL A 210 -15.74 -5.03 -4.87
C VAL A 210 -15.16 -6.35 -5.40
N LYS A 211 -15.61 -7.48 -4.84
CA LYS A 211 -15.22 -8.81 -5.33
C LYS A 211 -15.61 -9.03 -6.79
N LYS A 212 -16.81 -8.60 -7.20
CA LYS A 212 -17.25 -8.69 -8.61
C LYS A 212 -16.35 -7.90 -9.56
N VAL A 213 -15.92 -6.68 -9.18
CA VAL A 213 -15.00 -5.89 -10.00
C VAL A 213 -13.67 -6.61 -10.19
N LYS A 214 -13.01 -7.02 -9.09
CA LYS A 214 -11.73 -7.75 -9.17
C LYS A 214 -11.84 -9.08 -9.91
N LEU A 215 -12.92 -9.83 -9.69
CA LEU A 215 -13.14 -11.07 -10.42
C LEU A 215 -13.23 -10.82 -11.92
N ARG A 216 -13.99 -9.80 -12.37
CA ARG A 216 -14.07 -9.44 -13.79
C ARG A 216 -12.72 -9.02 -14.38
N GLU A 217 -11.83 -8.41 -13.60
CA GLU A 217 -10.47 -8.12 -14.05
C GLU A 217 -9.67 -9.40 -14.31
N VAL A 218 -9.68 -10.33 -13.35
CA VAL A 218 -8.99 -11.63 -13.50
C VAL A 218 -9.55 -12.39 -14.70
N MET A 219 -10.87 -12.39 -14.87
CA MET A 219 -11.55 -13.07 -15.99
C MET A 219 -11.19 -12.51 -17.36
N ARG A 220 -10.66 -11.30 -17.45
CA ARG A 220 -10.18 -10.69 -18.71
C ARG A 220 -8.74 -11.09 -19.05
N THR A 221 -8.02 -11.73 -18.13
CA THR A 221 -6.64 -12.18 -18.39
C THR A 221 -6.64 -13.43 -19.29
N PRO A 222 -5.63 -13.60 -20.16
CA PRO A 222 -5.52 -14.81 -20.98
C PRO A 222 -5.48 -16.11 -20.16
N ALA A 223 -4.80 -16.09 -19.00
CA ALA A 223 -4.70 -17.21 -18.06
C ALA A 223 -6.05 -17.73 -17.58
N TRP A 224 -7.08 -16.88 -17.52
CA TRP A 224 -8.41 -17.28 -17.04
C TRP A 224 -9.00 -18.43 -17.87
N SER A 225 -8.75 -18.45 -19.18
CA SER A 225 -9.21 -19.53 -20.06
C SER A 225 -8.69 -20.92 -19.64
N ALA A 226 -7.51 -20.97 -19.01
CA ALA A 226 -6.86 -22.18 -18.51
C ALA A 226 -7.17 -22.48 -17.03
N ALA A 227 -7.96 -21.64 -16.35
CA ALA A 227 -8.31 -21.83 -14.94
C ALA A 227 -9.12 -23.12 -14.70
N PRO A 228 -9.00 -23.73 -13.50
CA PRO A 228 -9.77 -24.92 -13.12
C PRO A 228 -11.25 -24.75 -13.41
N ALA A 229 -11.89 -25.77 -13.99
CA ALA A 229 -13.29 -25.69 -14.39
C ALA A 229 -14.23 -25.41 -13.20
N ALA A 230 -13.90 -25.92 -12.01
CA ALA A 230 -14.63 -25.64 -10.77
C ALA A 230 -14.57 -24.14 -10.42
N LEU A 231 -13.37 -23.55 -10.44
CA LEU A 231 -13.16 -22.12 -10.19
C LEU A 231 -13.91 -21.25 -11.20
N ARG A 232 -13.86 -21.61 -12.49
CA ARG A 232 -14.56 -20.87 -13.55
C ARG A 232 -16.08 -20.88 -13.35
N ARG A 233 -16.64 -22.04 -13.00
CA ARG A 233 -18.06 -22.18 -12.71
C ARG A 233 -18.46 -21.39 -11.47
N GLU A 234 -17.68 -21.49 -10.39
CA GLU A 234 -17.92 -20.73 -9.16
C GLU A 234 -17.90 -19.21 -9.42
N ALA A 235 -16.98 -18.74 -10.26
CA ALA A 235 -16.92 -17.35 -10.69
C ALA A 235 -18.14 -16.90 -11.49
N GLU A 236 -18.60 -17.72 -12.44
CA GLU A 236 -19.82 -17.45 -13.22
C GLU A 236 -21.05 -17.37 -12.32
N ASP A 237 -21.23 -18.36 -11.42
CA ASP A 237 -22.30 -18.39 -10.44
C ASP A 237 -22.24 -17.16 -9.52
N PHE A 238 -21.04 -16.81 -9.02
CA PHE A 238 -20.81 -15.62 -8.22
C PHE A 238 -21.08 -14.32 -9.00
N LEU A 239 -21.01 -14.27 -10.32
CA LEU A 239 -21.38 -13.07 -11.09
C LEU A 239 -22.88 -13.03 -11.45
N ALA A 240 -23.52 -14.19 -11.56
CA ALA A 240 -24.93 -14.34 -11.92
C ALA A 240 -25.88 -14.05 -10.76
N ASP A 241 -25.50 -14.36 -9.52
CA ASP A 241 -26.33 -14.13 -8.34
C ASP A 241 -26.43 -12.61 -8.02
N GLY A 242 -27.53 -11.98 -8.44
CA GLY A 242 -27.84 -10.56 -8.23
C GLY A 242 -28.59 -10.30 -6.94
#